data_AF-A0A0Q5V5Q4-F1
#
_entry.id   AF-A0A0Q5V5Q4-F1
#
_cell.length_a   1.000
_cell.length_b   1.000
_cell.length_c   1.000
_cell.angle_alpha   90.00
_cell.angle_beta   90.00
_cell.angle_gamma   90.00
#
_symmetry.space_group_name_H-M   'P 1'
#
loop_
_entity.id
_entity.type
_entity.pdbx_description
1 polymer ?
#
loop_
_entity_poly.entity_id
_entity_poly.type
_entity_poly.pdbx_seq_one_letter_code
_entity_poly.pdbx_strand_id
1 'polypeptide(L)'
;MAPASGPAAFTYEEPDDISGYYLPASDAEAGGYVLDHVFLGQPAEFEAWQAGTRSATFAPVMLEFQNAATTQRIGMEADGPGRGIRVLPTRYSLDGGRVHFEGTARPIGRVVFDGRLDKDALASAKRNLGGAETPVVVGRLKVGGEVVENVRLAWFGGD
;
A
#
# COMPACT_ATOMS: atom_id res chain seq x y z
N MET A 1 -31.02 15.61 -15.02
CA MET A 1 -29.64 15.96 -14.64
C MET A 1 -28.77 14.75 -14.92
N ALA A 2 -27.86 14.82 -15.89
CA ALA A 2 -26.81 13.82 -16.02
C ALA A 2 -25.78 14.06 -14.90
N PRO A 3 -25.32 13.05 -14.16
CA PRO A 3 -24.20 13.24 -13.26
C PRO A 3 -22.98 13.60 -14.12
N ALA A 4 -22.27 14.67 -13.73
CA ALA A 4 -20.96 14.96 -14.30
C ALA A 4 -20.03 13.80 -13.90
N SER A 5 -19.78 12.88 -14.83
CA SER A 5 -18.82 11.80 -14.65
C SER A 5 -17.41 12.40 -14.65
N GLY A 6 -17.00 12.92 -13.49
CA GLY A 6 -15.57 13.05 -13.20
C GLY A 6 -14.91 11.67 -13.29
N PRO A 7 -13.59 11.60 -13.51
CA PRO A 7 -12.88 10.32 -13.52
C PRO A 7 -13.21 9.54 -12.25
N ALA A 8 -13.45 8.23 -12.38
CA ALA A 8 -13.75 7.39 -11.24
C ALA A 8 -12.66 7.58 -10.16
N ALA A 9 -13.10 7.77 -8.92
CA ALA A 9 -12.18 7.90 -7.79
C ALA A 9 -11.53 6.55 -7.43
N PHE A 10 -12.15 5.45 -7.83
CA PHE A 10 -11.70 4.10 -7.53
C PHE A 10 -11.81 3.27 -8.80
N THR A 11 -10.68 2.75 -9.26
CA THR A 11 -10.61 1.94 -10.48
C THR A 11 -9.75 0.71 -10.20
N TYR A 12 -10.27 -0.46 -10.52
CA TYR A 12 -9.53 -1.71 -10.51
C TYR A 12 -9.79 -2.43 -11.84
N GLU A 13 -8.78 -2.41 -12.70
CA GLU A 13 -8.76 -3.04 -14.02
C GLU A 13 -7.56 -4.00 -14.12
N GLU A 14 -7.23 -4.67 -13.02
CA GLU A 14 -6.15 -5.64 -12.97
C GLU A 14 -6.71 -7.07 -13.08
N PRO A 15 -6.39 -7.80 -14.17
CA PRO A 15 -6.89 -9.16 -14.38
C PRO A 15 -6.16 -10.20 -13.51
N ASP A 16 -4.94 -9.88 -13.05
CA ASP A 16 -4.11 -10.77 -12.25
C ASP A 16 -4.41 -10.61 -10.76
N ASP A 17 -4.34 -11.71 -10.00
CA ASP A 17 -4.45 -11.65 -8.55
C ASP A 17 -3.16 -11.08 -7.92
N ILE A 18 -3.24 -9.80 -7.58
CA ILE A 18 -2.18 -9.03 -6.92
C ILE A 18 -2.36 -8.92 -5.41
N SER A 19 -3.26 -9.71 -4.82
CA SER A 19 -3.51 -9.64 -3.38
C SER A 19 -2.30 -10.04 -2.53
N GLY A 20 -2.19 -9.45 -1.35
CA GLY A 20 -1.16 -9.73 -0.37
C GLY A 20 -0.59 -8.48 0.28
N TYR A 21 0.49 -8.70 1.03
CA TYR A 21 1.23 -7.66 1.74
C TYR A 21 2.51 -7.34 0.97
N TYR A 22 2.77 -6.07 0.74
CA TYR A 22 3.96 -5.60 0.06
C TYR A 22 4.82 -4.85 1.07
N LEU A 23 5.91 -5.50 1.48
CA LEU A 23 6.81 -5.02 2.53
C LEU A 23 7.97 -4.25 1.91
N PRO A 24 8.35 -3.07 2.43
CA PRO A 24 9.49 -2.33 1.92
C PRO A 24 10.80 -3.08 2.20
N ALA A 25 11.63 -3.21 1.18
CA ALA A 25 12.94 -3.86 1.26
C ALA A 25 14.00 -2.97 1.95
N SER A 26 13.67 -1.70 2.22
CA SER A 26 14.51 -0.73 2.93
C SER A 26 13.61 0.31 3.57
N ASP A 27 14.07 0.95 4.64
CA ASP A 27 13.31 1.97 5.37
C ASP A 27 12.84 3.09 4.41
N ALA A 28 11.54 3.13 4.16
CA ALA A 28 10.89 4.20 3.40
C ALA A 28 10.28 5.19 4.40
N GLU A 29 11.14 6.03 4.97
CA GLU A 29 10.75 7.07 5.92
C GLU A 29 10.35 8.36 5.20
N ALA A 30 9.19 8.90 5.54
CA ALA A 30 8.71 10.16 5.04
C ALA A 30 7.95 10.94 6.13
N GLY A 31 8.40 12.14 6.45
CA GLY A 31 7.72 13.01 7.41
C GLY A 31 7.67 12.46 8.85
N GLY A 32 8.69 11.69 9.26
CA GLY A 32 8.79 11.08 10.59
C GLY A 32 8.04 9.75 10.75
N TYR A 33 7.58 9.17 9.65
CA TYR A 33 6.89 7.87 9.63
C TYR A 33 7.57 6.93 8.65
N VAL A 34 7.72 5.67 9.03
CA VAL A 34 8.26 4.61 8.20
C VAL A 34 7.11 3.82 7.61
N LEU A 35 7.12 3.60 6.29
CA LEU A 35 6.18 2.68 5.66
C LEU A 35 6.39 1.28 6.24
N ASP A 36 5.32 0.66 6.75
CA ASP A 36 5.34 -0.71 7.26
C ASP A 36 5.02 -1.70 6.13
N HIS A 37 3.86 -1.52 5.50
CA HIS A 37 3.44 -2.31 4.36
C HIS A 37 2.40 -1.61 3.50
N VAL A 38 2.28 -2.05 2.25
CA VAL A 38 1.11 -1.81 1.41
C VAL A 38 0.28 -3.09 1.36
N PHE A 39 -0.99 -3.00 1.73
CA PHE A 39 -1.94 -4.09 1.61
C PHE A 39 -2.75 -3.94 0.31
N LEU A 40 -2.80 -5.01 -0.49
CA LEU A 40 -3.72 -5.14 -1.61
C LEU A 40 -4.65 -6.32 -1.33
N GLY A 41 -5.95 -6.06 -1.37
CA GLY A 41 -7.00 -7.04 -1.13
C GLY A 41 -7.25 -7.95 -2.33
N GLN A 42 -8.19 -8.87 -2.16
CA GLN A 42 -8.68 -9.75 -3.21
C GLN A 42 -9.54 -8.97 -4.22
N PRO A 43 -9.65 -9.43 -5.48
CA PRO A 43 -10.49 -8.78 -6.50
C PRO A 43 -11.93 -8.49 -6.04
N ALA A 44 -12.55 -9.41 -5.28
CA ALA A 44 -13.90 -9.22 -4.74
C ALA A 44 -14.01 -8.02 -3.78
N GLU A 45 -12.95 -7.68 -3.04
CA GLU A 45 -12.93 -6.51 -2.15
C GLU A 45 -12.89 -5.21 -2.96
N PHE A 46 -12.16 -5.20 -4.08
CA PHE A 46 -12.13 -4.06 -5.02
C PHE A 46 -13.49 -3.86 -5.68
N GLU A 47 -14.14 -4.94 -6.11
CA GLU A 47 -15.49 -4.89 -6.70
C GLU A 47 -16.50 -4.36 -5.68
N ALA A 48 -16.49 -4.87 -4.45
CA ALA A 48 -17.37 -4.40 -3.38
C ALA A 48 -17.15 -2.92 -3.06
N TRP A 49 -15.90 -2.46 -2.99
CA TRP A 49 -15.57 -1.06 -2.73
C TRP A 49 -16.05 -0.12 -3.85
N GLN A 50 -15.88 -0.53 -5.11
CA GLN A 50 -16.37 0.19 -6.28
C GLN A 50 -17.90 0.22 -6.34
N ALA A 51 -18.57 -0.85 -5.90
CA ALA A 51 -20.03 -0.92 -5.77
C ALA A 51 -20.60 -0.10 -4.60
N GLY A 52 -19.73 0.48 -3.75
CA GLY A 52 -20.13 1.37 -2.65
C GLY A 52 -20.15 0.72 -1.27
N THR A 53 -19.77 -0.55 -1.14
CA THR A 53 -19.56 -1.20 0.16
C THR A 53 -18.28 -0.66 0.78
N ARG A 54 -18.41 0.30 1.71
CA ARG A 54 -17.28 0.95 2.37
C ARG A 54 -17.17 0.52 3.82
N SER A 55 -15.94 0.26 4.26
CA SER A 55 -15.59 0.10 5.66
C SER A 55 -14.76 1.29 6.14
N ALA A 56 -14.97 1.66 7.40
CA ALA A 56 -14.24 2.74 8.06
C ALA A 56 -12.84 2.33 8.53
N THR A 57 -12.49 1.04 8.43
CA THR A 57 -11.23 0.49 8.97
C THR A 57 -10.48 -0.40 7.99
N PHE A 58 -11.14 -0.86 6.93
CA PHE A 58 -10.59 -1.81 5.98
C PHE A 58 -10.97 -1.43 4.54
N ALA A 59 -10.00 -1.37 3.65
CA ALA A 59 -10.18 -1.04 2.25
C ALA A 59 -9.34 -2.01 1.40
N PRO A 60 -9.69 -2.21 0.12
CA PRO A 60 -8.94 -3.12 -0.75
C PRO A 60 -7.52 -2.64 -1.07
N VAL A 61 -7.20 -1.37 -0.80
CA VAL A 61 -5.83 -0.84 -0.86
C VAL A 61 -5.61 -0.03 0.39
N MET A 62 -4.57 -0.34 1.16
CA MET A 62 -4.22 0.41 2.36
C MET A 62 -2.71 0.50 2.51
N LEU A 63 -2.25 1.60 3.08
CA LEU A 63 -0.87 1.75 3.50
C LEU A 63 -0.86 1.83 5.01
N GLU A 64 0.03 1.08 5.65
CA GLU A 64 0.25 1.17 7.09
C GLU A 64 1.65 1.74 7.35
N PHE A 65 1.74 2.60 8.35
CA PHE A 65 2.96 3.29 8.73
C PHE A 65 3.23 3.12 10.21
N GLN A 66 4.50 3.10 10.59
CA GLN A 66 4.93 3.21 11.97
C GLN A 66 5.55 4.59 12.22
N ASN A 67 5.44 5.09 13.45
CA ASN A 67 6.14 6.31 13.83
C ASN A 67 7.62 6.00 14.00
N ALA A 68 8.49 6.67 13.23
CA ALA A 68 9.93 6.43 13.22
C ALA A 68 10.58 6.59 14.60
N ALA A 69 10.02 7.47 15.45
CA ALA A 69 10.50 7.66 16.82
C ALA A 69 10.17 6.49 17.76
N THR A 70 9.16 5.68 17.43
CA THR A 70 8.72 4.52 18.23
C THR A 70 9.04 3.19 17.57
N THR A 71 9.37 3.18 16.27
CA THR A 71 9.90 2.00 15.57
C THR A 71 11.25 1.66 16.17
N GLN A 72 11.28 0.78 17.16
CA GLN A 72 12.53 0.34 17.75
C GLN A 72 13.36 -0.40 16.71
N ARG A 73 14.60 0.06 16.50
CA ARG A 73 15.62 -0.75 15.84
C ARG A 73 15.80 -2.03 16.64
N ILE A 74 15.86 -3.17 15.94
CA ILE A 74 16.03 -4.50 16.54
C ILE A 74 17.18 -4.46 17.57
N GLY A 75 16.88 -4.82 18.84
CA GLY A 75 17.85 -4.86 19.94
C GLY A 75 17.53 -3.98 21.17
N MET A 76 16.44 -3.23 21.16
CA MET A 76 15.91 -2.59 22.39
C MET A 76 14.58 -3.24 22.75
N GLU A 77 14.39 -3.59 24.01
CA GLU A 77 13.13 -4.10 24.54
C GLU A 77 12.11 -2.95 24.52
N ALA A 78 10.96 -3.10 23.87
CA ALA A 78 9.76 -2.31 24.17
C ALA A 78 8.54 -3.19 24.37
N ASP A 79 7.77 -2.74 25.33
CA ASP A 79 6.37 -3.02 25.58
C ASP A 79 5.53 -2.74 24.31
N GLY A 80 5.26 -3.80 23.55
CA GLY A 80 4.18 -3.88 22.55
C GLY A 80 4.46 -3.24 21.16
N PRO A 81 3.88 -3.81 20.08
CA PRO A 81 4.00 -3.22 18.75
C PRO A 81 3.30 -1.84 18.74
N GLY A 82 4.03 -0.81 18.33
CA GLY A 82 3.46 0.51 18.11
C GLY A 82 2.25 0.40 17.19
N ARG A 83 1.09 0.94 17.62
CA ARG A 83 -0.14 0.94 16.79
C ARG A 83 0.17 1.60 15.44
N GLY A 84 0.21 0.80 14.37
CA GLY A 84 0.38 1.30 13.01
C GLY A 84 -0.68 2.34 12.64
N ILE A 85 -0.29 3.36 11.90
CA ILE A 85 -1.17 4.37 11.34
C ILE A 85 -1.64 3.87 9.98
N ARG A 86 -2.91 3.47 9.92
CA ARG A 86 -3.54 3.00 8.70
C ARG A 86 -4.08 4.15 7.87
N VAL A 87 -3.75 4.16 6.59
CA VAL A 87 -4.20 5.14 5.60
C VAL A 87 -5.21 4.48 4.67
N LEU A 88 -6.45 4.96 4.72
CA LEU A 88 -7.50 4.53 3.82
C LEU A 88 -7.49 5.33 2.51
N PRO A 89 -7.90 4.72 1.39
CA PRO A 89 -7.88 5.36 0.08
C PRO A 89 -9.00 6.39 -0.02
N THR A 90 -8.63 7.61 -0.37
CA THR A 90 -9.53 8.60 -0.97
C THR A 90 -9.63 8.42 -2.49
N ARG A 91 -8.59 7.87 -3.11
CA ARG A 91 -8.52 7.53 -4.53
C ARG A 91 -7.59 6.33 -4.73
N TYR A 92 -7.90 5.46 -5.69
CA TYR A 92 -6.91 4.53 -6.23
C TYR A 92 -7.19 4.21 -7.70
N SER A 93 -6.15 3.84 -8.44
CA SER A 93 -6.27 3.21 -9.74
C SER A 93 -5.24 2.10 -9.87
N LEU A 94 -5.71 0.89 -10.18
CA LEU A 94 -4.89 -0.27 -10.47
C LEU A 94 -5.19 -0.73 -11.89
N ASP A 95 -4.22 -0.58 -12.78
CA ASP A 95 -4.35 -0.89 -14.21
C ASP A 95 -2.98 -1.25 -14.80
N GLY A 96 -2.92 -2.38 -15.53
CA GLY A 96 -1.72 -2.79 -16.25
C GLY A 96 -0.44 -2.88 -15.40
N GLY A 97 -0.57 -3.22 -14.12
CA GLY A 97 0.53 -3.24 -13.15
C GLY A 97 0.94 -1.87 -12.61
N ARG A 98 0.22 -0.79 -12.90
CA ARG A 98 0.39 0.50 -12.20
C ARG A 98 -0.49 0.52 -10.97
N VAL A 99 0.09 0.87 -9.84
CA VAL A 99 -0.61 1.04 -8.56
C VAL A 99 -0.50 2.51 -8.19
N HIS A 100 -1.60 3.25 -8.34
CA HIS A 100 -1.71 4.61 -7.83
C HIS A 100 -2.68 4.62 -6.67
N PHE A 101 -2.23 5.15 -5.54
CA PHE A 101 -2.99 5.28 -4.32
C PHE A 101 -2.90 6.71 -3.81
N GLU A 102 -4.03 7.24 -3.34
CA GLU A 102 -4.08 8.48 -2.59
C GLU A 102 -4.98 8.30 -1.38
N GLY A 103 -4.47 8.67 -0.21
CA GLY A 103 -5.20 8.59 1.03
C GLY A 103 -4.85 9.72 1.97
N THR A 104 -5.57 9.78 3.08
CA THR A 104 -5.28 10.72 4.16
C THR A 104 -5.47 10.03 5.49
N ALA A 105 -4.54 10.22 6.42
CA ALA A 105 -4.69 9.79 7.81
C ALA A 105 -4.18 10.87 8.76
N ARG A 106 -4.80 11.04 9.92
CA ARG A 106 -4.19 11.82 11.00
C ARG A 106 -3.37 10.87 11.88
N PRO A 107 -2.15 11.24 12.31
CA PRO A 107 -1.47 12.53 12.14
C PRO A 107 -0.68 12.73 10.82
N ILE A 108 -0.50 11.70 10.00
CA ILE A 108 0.40 11.67 8.83
C ILE A 108 0.13 12.71 7.72
N GLY A 109 -1.13 13.12 7.56
CA GLY A 109 -1.58 13.97 6.45
C GLY A 109 -1.94 13.20 5.18
N ARG A 110 -1.70 13.83 4.02
CA ARG A 110 -1.96 13.22 2.70
C ARG A 110 -0.83 12.27 2.33
N VAL A 111 -1.19 11.07 1.90
CA VAL A 111 -0.26 10.07 1.37
C VAL A 111 -0.59 9.82 -0.09
N VAL A 112 0.45 9.79 -0.93
CA VAL A 112 0.35 9.39 -2.33
C VAL A 112 1.41 8.33 -2.59
N PHE A 113 1.00 7.22 -3.16
CA PHE A 113 1.90 6.17 -3.60
C PHE A 113 1.66 5.91 -5.08
N ASP A 114 2.73 5.88 -5.85
CA ASP A 114 2.70 5.61 -7.29
C ASP A 114 3.78 4.59 -7.57
N GLY A 115 3.35 3.37 -7.87
CA GLY A 115 4.21 2.20 -8.02
C GLY A 115 3.94 1.46 -9.32
N ARG A 116 4.95 0.72 -9.76
CA ARG A 116 4.86 -0.23 -10.86
C ARG A 116 5.16 -1.62 -10.34
N LEU A 117 4.21 -2.52 -10.54
CA LEU A 117 4.28 -3.94 -10.23
C LEU A 117 4.87 -4.70 -11.40
N ASP A 118 5.86 -5.53 -11.10
CA ASP A 118 6.42 -6.53 -11.99
C ASP A 118 5.65 -7.83 -11.82
N LYS A 119 4.84 -8.18 -12.82
CA LYS A 119 3.93 -9.33 -12.78
C LYS A 119 4.69 -10.66 -12.78
N ASP A 120 5.80 -10.72 -13.50
CA ASP A 120 6.62 -11.94 -13.57
C ASP A 120 7.35 -12.17 -12.23
N ALA A 121 7.85 -11.10 -11.62
CA ALA A 121 8.43 -11.14 -10.28
C ALA A 121 7.38 -11.52 -9.23
N LEU A 122 6.16 -10.95 -9.30
CA LEU A 122 5.05 -11.32 -8.41
C LEU A 122 4.67 -12.79 -8.56
N ALA A 123 4.43 -13.26 -9.79
CA ALA A 123 4.09 -14.66 -10.04
C ALA A 123 5.16 -15.61 -9.50
N SER A 124 6.44 -15.22 -9.60
CA SER A 124 7.57 -15.98 -9.05
C SER A 124 7.59 -15.96 -7.52
N ALA A 125 7.36 -14.80 -6.89
CA ALA A 125 7.27 -14.66 -5.44
C ALA A 125 6.13 -15.50 -4.85
N LYS A 126 4.94 -15.48 -5.48
CA LYS A 126 3.78 -16.29 -5.09
C LYS A 126 4.08 -17.79 -5.17
N ARG A 127 4.73 -18.25 -6.25
CA ARG A 127 5.11 -19.67 -6.43
C ARG A 127 6.11 -20.16 -5.39
N ASN A 128 6.99 -19.29 -4.93
CA ASN A 128 8.03 -19.63 -3.95
C ASN A 128 7.57 -19.43 -2.50
N LEU A 129 6.28 -19.11 -2.26
CA LEU A 129 5.71 -18.83 -0.93
C LEU A 129 6.41 -17.67 -0.19
N GLY A 130 6.86 -16.68 -0.95
CA GLY A 130 7.61 -15.55 -0.41
C GLY A 130 9.10 -15.64 -0.69
N GLY A 131 9.71 -14.48 -0.78
CA GLY A 131 11.12 -14.27 -1.03
C GLY A 131 11.38 -12.80 -0.82
N ALA A 132 11.48 -12.39 0.46
CA ALA A 132 11.53 -11.00 0.92
C ALA A 132 12.68 -10.18 0.30
N GLU A 133 13.54 -10.81 -0.50
CA GLU A 133 14.72 -10.20 -1.09
C GLU A 133 14.46 -9.58 -2.47
N THR A 134 13.49 -10.10 -3.25
CA THR A 134 13.23 -9.57 -4.59
C THR A 134 12.08 -8.59 -4.58
N PRO A 135 12.31 -7.30 -4.90
CA PRO A 135 11.24 -6.33 -4.99
C PRO A 135 10.37 -6.64 -6.21
N VAL A 136 9.06 -6.71 -5.98
CA VAL A 136 8.04 -6.90 -7.01
C VAL A 136 7.35 -5.59 -7.40
N VAL A 137 7.45 -4.57 -6.55
CA VAL A 137 6.94 -3.22 -6.83
C VAL A 137 8.08 -2.23 -6.64
N VAL A 138 8.23 -1.31 -7.59
CA VAL A 138 9.09 -0.13 -7.44
C VAL A 138 8.25 1.11 -7.65
N GLY A 139 8.35 2.06 -6.75
CA GLY A 139 7.54 3.26 -6.80
C GLY A 139 8.14 4.45 -6.07
N ARG A 140 7.30 5.46 -5.94
CA ARG A 140 7.55 6.66 -5.16
C ARG A 140 6.46 6.80 -4.12
N LEU A 141 6.86 7.26 -2.94
CA LEU A 141 5.97 7.51 -1.82
C LEU A 141 6.07 8.97 -1.44
N LYS A 142 4.92 9.63 -1.28
CA LYS A 142 4.83 10.99 -0.78
C LYS A 142 3.99 11.00 0.48
N VAL A 143 4.52 11.55 1.56
CA VAL A 143 3.81 11.74 2.82
C VAL A 143 3.88 13.22 3.19
N GLY A 144 2.72 13.87 3.25
CA GLY A 144 2.63 15.33 3.41
C GLY A 144 3.35 16.06 2.28
N GLY A 145 4.46 16.72 2.61
CA GLY A 145 5.33 17.45 1.68
C GLY A 145 6.57 16.69 1.22
N GLU A 146 6.90 15.56 1.86
CA GLU A 146 8.14 14.82 1.65
C GLU A 146 7.96 13.68 0.67
N VAL A 147 8.96 13.44 -0.18
CA VAL A 147 8.93 12.43 -1.24
C VAL A 147 10.12 11.48 -1.08
N VAL A 148 9.82 10.19 -1.09
CA VAL A 148 10.78 9.09 -1.10
C VAL A 148 10.69 8.43 -2.47
N GLU A 149 11.79 8.50 -3.22
CA GLU A 149 11.92 7.88 -4.53
C GLU A 149 12.47 6.45 -4.37
N ASN A 150 12.25 5.60 -5.37
CA ASN A 150 12.77 4.23 -5.41
C ASN A 150 12.36 3.36 -4.20
N VAL A 151 11.13 3.53 -3.71
CA VAL A 151 10.53 2.62 -2.74
C VAL A 151 10.37 1.26 -3.39
N ARG A 152 11.03 0.26 -2.82
CA ARG A 152 11.07 -1.13 -3.33
C ARG A 152 10.28 -2.00 -2.37
N LEU A 153 9.26 -2.69 -2.86
CA LEU A 153 8.42 -3.55 -2.05
C LEU A 153 8.51 -5.00 -2.51
N ALA A 154 8.73 -5.93 -1.59
CA ALA A 154 8.68 -7.37 -1.80
C ALA A 154 7.31 -7.92 -1.40
N TRP A 155 6.84 -8.95 -2.10
CA TRP A 155 5.54 -9.56 -1.83
C TRP A 155 5.63 -10.59 -0.70
N PHE A 156 4.60 -10.60 0.14
CA PHE A 156 4.37 -11.53 1.22
C PHE A 156 2.91 -11.98 1.21
N GLY A 157 2.69 -13.30 1.25
CA GLY A 157 1.36 -13.90 1.09
C GLY A 157 0.41 -13.72 2.27
N GLY A 158 0.91 -13.24 3.41
CA GLY A 158 0.21 -13.41 4.69
C GLY A 158 0.45 -14.82 5.23
N ASP A 159 0.35 -14.97 6.55
CA ASP A 159 0.31 -16.28 7.24
C ASP A 159 -1.14 -16.76 7.40
#